data_AF-A0AAD6CR79-F1
#
_entry.id   AF-A0AAD6CR79-F1
#
_cell.length_a   1.000
_cell.length_b   1.000
_cell.length_c   1.000
_cell.angle_alpha   90.00
_cell.angle_beta   90.00
_cell.angle_gamma   90.00
#
_symmetry.space_group_name_H-M   'P 1'
#
loop_
_entity.id
_entity.type
_entity.pdbx_description
1 polymer ?
#
loop_
_entity_poly.entity_id
_entity_poly.type
_entity_poly.pdbx_seq_one_letter_code
_entity_poly.pdbx_strand_id
1 'polypeptide(L)'
;MTTTTICCKPLSPPNASKIDFGVELTGMDLEAMNDDDFTILRQALYENQVVVIKNQGNLTPRAQYELTRRFDPAAGVYSHGKSIDKRSVLHADLTTIPHQPQVQVIGHGSVKEYEGLSNIQLRHPHHKAFHKTPISAEENEDFTHFYRWHIDSAMYNLDPPLVTSLLAVQVPKGRRQTCRYDDGTNDTLDVPLGTTAFFSGYRLYDLLSEEEKHFVRTSKVEYAPHPYIWMSKAKSRSNGLGIVSEGLELAEEDLPPSSPTRSKYIPWPGKTQSPANWQ
;
A
#
# COMPACT_ATOMS: atom_id res chain seq x y z
N MET A 1 -18.69 -16.22 -29.35
CA MET A 1 -17.88 -15.73 -28.21
C MET A 1 -18.37 -16.49 -26.99
N THR A 2 -17.52 -17.28 -26.36
CA THR A 2 -17.87 -17.97 -25.11
C THR A 2 -17.94 -16.91 -24.01
N THR A 3 -19.14 -16.59 -23.55
CA THR A 3 -19.37 -15.76 -22.37
C THR A 3 -18.87 -16.55 -21.16
N THR A 4 -17.65 -16.25 -20.71
CA THR A 4 -17.12 -16.82 -19.49
C THR A 4 -17.92 -16.25 -18.32
N THR A 5 -18.55 -17.10 -17.52
CA THR A 5 -19.29 -16.65 -16.34
C THR A 5 -18.30 -16.14 -15.29
N ILE A 6 -18.48 -14.90 -14.82
CA ILE A 6 -17.70 -14.36 -13.71
C ILE A 6 -18.01 -15.17 -12.45
N CYS A 7 -16.97 -15.62 -11.76
CA CYS A 7 -17.09 -16.37 -10.51
C CYS A 7 -16.35 -15.65 -9.39
N CYS A 8 -17.04 -15.44 -8.27
CA CYS A 8 -16.52 -14.81 -7.05
C CYS A 8 -16.46 -15.84 -5.92
N LYS A 9 -15.30 -15.95 -5.27
CA LYS A 9 -15.08 -16.88 -4.15
C LYS A 9 -14.30 -16.18 -3.04
N PRO A 10 -14.64 -16.38 -1.75
CA PRO A 10 -13.80 -15.92 -0.65
C PRO A 10 -12.36 -16.44 -0.79
N LEU A 11 -11.38 -15.61 -0.41
CA LEU A 11 -10.01 -16.09 -0.25
C LEU A 11 -9.98 -17.18 0.83
N SER A 12 -9.09 -18.16 0.68
CA SER A 12 -8.93 -19.23 1.66
C SER A 12 -7.86 -18.82 2.68
N PRO A 13 -8.24 -18.40 3.90
CA PRO A 13 -7.25 -18.07 4.91
C PRO A 13 -6.61 -19.36 5.48
N PRO A 14 -5.45 -19.26 6.14
CA PRO A 14 -4.86 -20.39 6.87
C PRO A 14 -5.82 -20.95 7.92
N ASN A 15 -5.67 -22.25 8.25
CA ASN A 15 -6.46 -22.90 9.29
C ASN A 15 -6.37 -22.12 10.61
N ALA A 16 -7.49 -21.98 11.32
CA ALA A 16 -7.66 -21.20 12.56
C ALA A 16 -7.50 -19.67 12.44
N SER A 17 -7.26 -19.13 11.24
CA SER A 17 -7.30 -17.69 11.00
C SER A 17 -8.73 -17.14 11.13
N LYS A 18 -8.85 -15.92 11.67
CA LYS A 18 -10.11 -15.18 11.76
C LYS A 18 -10.32 -14.19 10.61
N ILE A 19 -9.52 -14.29 9.55
CA ILE A 19 -9.66 -13.44 8.36
C ILE A 19 -11.00 -13.75 7.69
N ASP A 20 -11.81 -12.72 7.49
CA ASP A 20 -13.18 -12.76 6.97
C ASP A 20 -13.40 -11.85 5.76
N PHE A 21 -12.31 -11.30 5.19
CA PHE A 21 -12.35 -10.41 4.04
C PHE A 21 -11.48 -10.92 2.89
N GLY A 22 -11.73 -10.38 1.71
CA GLY A 22 -11.00 -10.70 0.49
C GLY A 22 -11.68 -11.77 -0.36
N VAL A 23 -11.73 -11.54 -1.67
CA VAL A 23 -12.27 -12.49 -2.65
C VAL A 23 -11.36 -12.67 -3.86
N GLU A 24 -11.46 -13.84 -4.49
CA GLU A 24 -10.92 -14.13 -5.81
C GLU A 24 -12.03 -13.99 -6.86
N LEU A 25 -11.73 -13.25 -7.93
CA LEU A 25 -12.56 -13.15 -9.13
C LEU A 25 -11.89 -13.87 -10.32
N THR A 26 -12.67 -14.69 -11.01
CA THR A 26 -12.27 -15.38 -12.25
C THR A 26 -13.30 -15.12 -13.35
N GLY A 27 -12.90 -15.28 -14.61
CA GLY A 27 -13.80 -15.11 -15.76
C GLY A 27 -14.04 -13.67 -16.19
N MET A 28 -13.24 -12.72 -15.69
CA MET A 28 -13.30 -11.30 -16.05
C MET A 28 -12.14 -10.93 -17.00
N ASP A 29 -12.41 -10.12 -18.01
CA ASP A 29 -11.42 -9.53 -18.90
C ASP A 29 -11.39 -8.02 -18.68
N LEU A 30 -10.33 -7.51 -18.06
CA LEU A 30 -10.22 -6.09 -17.73
C LEU A 30 -9.91 -5.22 -18.95
N GLU A 31 -9.41 -5.78 -20.07
CA GLU A 31 -9.19 -5.03 -21.31
C GLU A 31 -10.50 -4.70 -22.05
N ALA A 32 -11.53 -5.53 -21.84
CA ALA A 32 -12.82 -5.45 -22.52
C ALA A 32 -14.01 -5.38 -21.55
N MET A 33 -13.77 -4.95 -20.31
CA MET A 33 -14.76 -4.92 -19.23
C MET A 33 -15.92 -3.97 -19.55
N ASN A 34 -17.15 -4.49 -19.46
CA ASN A 34 -18.36 -3.69 -19.64
C ASN A 34 -18.89 -3.13 -18.29
N ASP A 35 -20.04 -2.47 -18.31
CA ASP A 35 -20.63 -1.84 -17.12
C ASP A 35 -21.20 -2.85 -16.11
N ASP A 36 -21.70 -3.99 -16.57
CA ASP A 36 -22.19 -5.07 -15.69
C ASP A 36 -21.01 -5.75 -14.98
N ASP A 37 -19.93 -6.05 -15.72
CA ASP A 37 -18.69 -6.59 -15.17
C ASP A 37 -18.10 -5.65 -14.12
N PHE A 38 -18.08 -4.34 -14.40
CA PHE A 38 -17.60 -3.34 -13.45
C PHE A 38 -18.49 -3.25 -12.21
N THR A 39 -19.81 -3.36 -12.37
CA THR A 39 -20.74 -3.37 -11.23
C THR A 39 -20.44 -4.54 -10.30
N ILE A 40 -20.21 -5.73 -10.85
CA ILE A 40 -19.80 -6.93 -10.09
C ILE A 40 -18.47 -6.68 -9.36
N LEU A 41 -17.46 -6.17 -10.08
CA LEU A 41 -16.15 -5.89 -9.48
C LEU A 41 -16.23 -4.85 -8.35
N ARG A 42 -16.97 -3.76 -8.57
CA ARG A 42 -17.14 -2.69 -7.60
C ARG A 42 -17.84 -3.19 -6.33
N GLN A 43 -18.90 -3.98 -6.49
CA GLN A 43 -19.59 -4.59 -5.35
C GLN A 43 -18.65 -5.53 -4.59
N ALA A 44 -17.98 -6.45 -5.30
CA ALA A 44 -17.02 -7.37 -4.70
C ALA A 44 -15.94 -6.64 -3.91
N LEU A 45 -15.39 -5.54 -4.45
CA LEU A 45 -14.36 -4.75 -3.77
C LEU A 45 -14.88 -4.04 -2.53
N TYR A 46 -16.03 -3.38 -2.58
CA TYR A 46 -16.54 -2.65 -1.43
C TYR A 46 -17.09 -3.54 -0.32
N GLU A 47 -17.58 -4.73 -0.64
CA GLU A 47 -18.04 -5.70 0.36
C GLU A 47 -16.86 -6.48 0.98
N ASN A 48 -15.81 -6.76 0.22
CA ASN A 48 -14.74 -7.67 0.64
C ASN A 48 -13.39 -6.99 0.82
N GLN A 49 -13.28 -5.68 0.57
CA GLN A 49 -12.11 -4.80 0.77
C GLN A 49 -10.90 -5.09 -0.14
N VAL A 50 -10.64 -6.35 -0.46
CA VAL A 50 -9.55 -6.82 -1.33
C VAL A 50 -10.13 -7.77 -2.39
N VAL A 51 -9.73 -7.58 -3.64
CA VAL A 51 -10.14 -8.45 -4.75
C VAL A 51 -8.91 -8.90 -5.53
N VAL A 52 -8.74 -10.22 -5.68
CA VAL A 52 -7.70 -10.82 -6.52
C VAL A 52 -8.34 -11.26 -7.83
N ILE A 53 -8.06 -10.52 -8.91
CA ILE A 53 -8.57 -10.83 -10.25
C ILE A 53 -7.57 -11.74 -10.96
N LYS A 54 -7.98 -12.95 -11.31
CA LYS A 54 -7.09 -13.96 -11.91
C LYS A 54 -6.94 -13.77 -13.41
N ASN A 55 -5.84 -14.31 -13.92
CA ASN A 55 -5.54 -14.39 -15.35
C ASN A 55 -5.39 -13.03 -16.06
N GLN A 56 -4.91 -12.01 -15.34
CA GLN A 56 -4.67 -10.65 -15.86
C GLN A 56 -3.21 -10.40 -16.25
N GLY A 57 -2.40 -11.44 -16.51
CA GLY A 57 -0.95 -11.30 -16.72
C GLY A 57 -0.55 -10.47 -17.96
N ASN A 58 -1.48 -10.25 -18.89
CA ASN A 58 -1.27 -9.44 -20.09
C ASN A 58 -2.00 -8.08 -20.03
N LEU A 59 -2.45 -7.66 -18.85
CA LEU A 59 -3.14 -6.40 -18.67
C LEU A 59 -2.21 -5.23 -19.01
N THR A 60 -2.65 -4.36 -19.92
CA THR A 60 -1.89 -3.18 -20.32
C THR A 60 -1.94 -2.10 -19.23
N PRO A 61 -0.90 -1.24 -19.13
CA PRO A 61 -0.94 -0.07 -18.25
C PRO A 61 -2.15 0.83 -18.51
N ARG A 62 -2.57 0.95 -19.77
CA ARG A 62 -3.77 1.68 -20.17
C ARG A 62 -5.02 1.11 -19.51
N ALA A 63 -5.26 -0.20 -19.62
CA ALA A 63 -6.43 -0.83 -19.02
C ALA A 63 -6.41 -0.77 -17.49
N GLN A 64 -5.24 -0.90 -16.85
CA GLN A 64 -5.10 -0.70 -15.41
C GLN A 64 -5.48 0.73 -14.98
N TYR A 65 -5.06 1.73 -15.75
CA TYR A 65 -5.44 3.13 -15.53
C TYR A 65 -6.95 3.35 -15.75
N GLU A 66 -7.52 2.81 -16.83
CA GLU A 66 -8.96 2.90 -17.14
C GLU A 66 -9.82 2.24 -16.06
N LEU A 67 -9.39 1.10 -15.50
CA LEU A 67 -10.04 0.48 -14.35
C LEU A 67 -10.08 1.45 -13.16
N THR A 68 -8.96 2.08 -12.85
CA THR A 68 -8.87 3.07 -11.76
C THR A 68 -9.81 4.25 -12.01
N ARG A 69 -9.90 4.73 -13.26
CA ARG A 69 -10.81 5.80 -13.70
C ARG A 69 -12.28 5.46 -13.57
N ARG A 70 -12.67 4.17 -13.68
CA ARG A 70 -14.04 3.74 -13.46
C ARG A 70 -14.47 3.87 -11.99
N PHE A 71 -13.54 3.66 -11.05
CA PHE A 71 -13.79 3.91 -9.62
C PHE A 71 -13.74 5.40 -9.29
N ASP A 72 -12.81 6.14 -9.89
CA ASP A 72 -12.64 7.58 -9.67
C ASP A 72 -12.47 8.33 -11.01
N PRO A 73 -13.56 8.90 -11.56
CA PRO A 73 -13.51 9.71 -12.78
C PRO A 73 -12.73 11.02 -12.65
N ALA A 74 -12.25 11.39 -11.46
CA ALA A 74 -11.34 12.52 -11.26
C ALA A 74 -9.86 12.10 -11.23
N ALA A 75 -9.55 10.81 -11.06
CA ALA A 75 -8.18 10.31 -11.02
C ALA A 75 -7.45 10.63 -12.34
N GLY A 76 -6.34 11.36 -12.30
CA GLY A 76 -5.60 11.73 -13.52
C GLY A 76 -4.09 11.85 -13.32
N VAL A 77 -3.66 11.69 -12.07
CA VAL A 77 -2.27 11.71 -11.64
C VAL A 77 -2.06 10.57 -10.67
N TYR A 78 -0.83 10.06 -10.60
CA TYR A 78 -0.44 9.13 -9.55
C TYR A 78 -0.64 9.78 -8.17
N SER A 79 -0.91 8.96 -7.14
CA SER A 79 -1.31 9.42 -5.79
C SER A 79 -0.26 10.30 -5.09
N HIS A 80 0.98 10.32 -5.60
CA HIS A 80 2.08 11.19 -5.16
C HIS A 80 2.42 12.34 -6.13
N GLY A 81 1.54 12.63 -7.09
CA GLY A 81 1.69 13.72 -8.04
C GLY A 81 2.64 13.39 -9.21
N LYS A 82 3.04 14.43 -9.95
CA LYS A 82 3.86 14.31 -11.17
C LYS A 82 5.35 14.15 -10.91
N SER A 83 5.84 14.61 -9.75
CA SER A 83 7.24 14.51 -9.36
C SER A 83 7.35 14.28 -7.86
N ILE A 84 8.15 13.29 -7.47
CA ILE A 84 8.44 12.98 -6.08
C ILE A 84 9.79 13.61 -5.72
N ASP A 85 9.82 14.46 -4.69
CA ASP A 85 11.04 15.10 -4.18
C ASP A 85 12.08 14.02 -3.81
N LYS A 86 13.35 14.24 -4.17
CA LYS A 86 14.45 13.29 -3.91
C LYS A 86 14.68 13.01 -2.43
N ARG A 87 14.23 13.91 -1.54
CA ARG A 87 14.26 13.75 -0.08
C ARG A 87 13.16 12.83 0.44
N SER A 88 12.15 12.54 -0.38
CA SER A 88 11.07 11.61 0.00
C SER A 88 11.59 10.19 0.04
N VAL A 89 11.21 9.46 1.09
CA VAL A 89 11.49 8.02 1.22
C VAL A 89 10.92 7.18 0.08
N LEU A 90 9.95 7.70 -0.69
CA LEU A 90 9.31 7.00 -1.81
C LEU A 90 10.04 7.17 -3.14
N HIS A 91 10.96 8.13 -3.26
CA HIS A 91 11.57 8.49 -4.54
C HIS A 91 12.32 7.31 -5.18
N ALA A 92 12.95 6.46 -4.36
CA ALA A 92 13.79 5.38 -4.83
C ALA A 92 13.01 4.13 -5.29
N ASP A 93 11.70 4.05 -4.99
CA ASP A 93 10.94 2.80 -5.09
C ASP A 93 10.05 2.73 -6.35
N LEU A 94 9.85 3.87 -7.03
CA LEU A 94 8.86 4.02 -8.10
C LEU A 94 9.53 4.38 -9.43
N THR A 95 9.16 3.66 -10.50
CA THR A 95 9.60 3.95 -11.87
C THR A 95 8.39 4.18 -12.78
N THR A 96 8.24 5.39 -13.32
CA THR A 96 7.10 5.77 -14.16
C THR A 96 7.14 5.13 -15.55
N ILE A 97 6.01 4.57 -16.02
CA ILE A 97 5.86 4.09 -17.40
C ILE A 97 5.75 5.28 -18.36
N PRO A 98 6.64 5.43 -19.37
CA PRO A 98 6.68 6.63 -20.22
C PRO A 98 5.41 6.88 -21.03
N HIS A 99 4.79 5.83 -21.55
CA HIS A 99 3.58 5.93 -22.39
C HIS A 99 2.27 5.98 -21.58
N GLN A 100 2.31 5.64 -20.29
CA GLN A 100 1.18 5.72 -19.36
C GLN A 100 1.66 6.18 -17.96
N PRO A 101 1.97 7.48 -17.76
CA PRO A 101 2.63 7.98 -16.55
C PRO A 101 1.86 7.82 -15.23
N GLN A 102 0.57 7.51 -15.30
CA GLN A 102 -0.27 7.20 -14.14
C GLN A 102 0.04 5.83 -13.54
N VAL A 103 0.75 4.97 -14.27
CA VAL A 103 1.16 3.64 -13.83
C VAL A 103 2.64 3.64 -13.49
N GLN A 104 2.95 3.03 -12.34
CA GLN A 104 4.29 2.92 -11.78
C GLN A 104 4.73 1.46 -11.79
N VAL A 105 6.01 1.23 -12.08
CA VAL A 105 6.68 -0.06 -11.97
C VAL A 105 7.41 -0.09 -10.64
N ILE A 106 7.11 -1.12 -9.86
CA ILE A 106 7.77 -1.43 -8.60
C ILE A 106 8.35 -2.84 -8.68
N GLY A 107 9.48 -3.07 -8.02
CA GLY A 107 10.11 -4.39 -8.03
C GLY A 107 11.51 -4.36 -7.45
N HIS A 108 12.28 -5.41 -7.73
CA HIS A 108 13.66 -5.54 -7.28
C HIS A 108 14.52 -6.14 -8.38
N GLY A 109 15.74 -5.64 -8.53
CA GLY A 109 16.72 -6.18 -9.47
C GLY A 109 16.73 -5.46 -10.82
N SER A 110 17.57 -5.96 -11.73
CA SER A 110 17.73 -5.38 -13.07
C SER A 110 16.63 -5.88 -14.01
N VAL A 111 16.00 -4.96 -14.74
CA VAL A 111 15.00 -5.27 -15.77
C VAL A 111 15.50 -4.71 -17.10
N LYS A 112 15.66 -5.59 -18.08
CA LYS A 112 16.20 -5.22 -19.39
C LYS A 112 15.24 -4.31 -20.14
N GLU A 113 14.00 -4.72 -20.32
CA GLU A 113 12.98 -3.97 -21.05
C GLU A 113 11.61 -4.25 -20.43
N TYR A 114 10.79 -3.21 -20.24
CA TYR A 114 9.40 -3.35 -19.79
C TYR A 114 8.62 -2.07 -20.11
N GLU A 115 7.52 -2.16 -20.86
CA GLU A 115 6.59 -1.04 -21.10
C GLU A 115 7.28 0.27 -21.58
N GLY A 116 8.27 0.15 -22.47
CA GLY A 116 9.04 1.29 -23.00
C GLY A 116 10.18 1.76 -22.08
N LEU A 117 10.39 1.13 -20.93
CA LEU A 117 11.58 1.29 -20.09
C LEU A 117 12.69 0.35 -20.57
N SER A 118 13.94 0.79 -20.47
CA SER A 118 15.12 0.02 -20.86
C SER A 118 16.24 0.12 -19.82
N ASN A 119 16.85 -1.02 -19.48
CA ASN A 119 17.96 -1.17 -18.55
C ASN A 119 17.72 -0.49 -17.19
N ILE A 120 16.56 -0.71 -16.60
CA ILE A 120 16.20 -0.13 -15.31
C ILE A 120 16.67 -1.02 -14.16
N GLN A 121 17.08 -0.39 -13.05
CA GLN A 121 17.37 -1.08 -11.80
C GLN A 121 16.25 -0.77 -10.80
N LEU A 122 15.38 -1.75 -10.57
CA LEU A 122 14.32 -1.63 -9.58
C LEU A 122 14.87 -1.87 -8.18
N ARG A 123 14.32 -1.13 -7.22
CA ARG A 123 14.64 -1.26 -5.80
C ARG A 123 13.36 -1.46 -5.01
N HIS A 124 13.31 -2.58 -4.28
CA HIS A 124 12.23 -2.84 -3.36
C HIS A 124 12.62 -2.33 -1.97
N PRO A 125 11.67 -1.71 -1.23
CA PRO A 125 11.91 -1.30 0.14
C PRO A 125 12.34 -2.47 1.03
N HIS A 126 13.18 -2.19 2.02
CA HIS A 126 13.76 -3.23 2.87
C HIS A 126 13.87 -2.73 4.31
N HIS A 127 13.45 -3.54 5.29
CA HIS A 127 13.35 -3.16 6.70
C HIS A 127 14.67 -2.60 7.25
N LYS A 128 15.83 -3.17 6.85
CA LYS A 128 17.17 -2.68 7.23
C LYS A 128 17.40 -1.18 7.04
N ALA A 129 16.75 -0.56 6.05
CA ALA A 129 16.96 0.84 5.74
C ALA A 129 16.11 1.76 6.62
N PHE A 130 14.98 1.25 7.14
CA PHE A 130 13.92 2.07 7.72
C PHE A 130 13.66 1.78 9.20
N HIS A 131 13.96 0.59 9.69
CA HIS A 131 13.66 0.19 11.07
C HIS A 131 14.77 0.64 12.02
N LYS A 132 14.38 0.95 13.26
CA LYS A 132 15.33 1.26 14.35
C LYS A 132 16.13 0.01 14.72
N THR A 133 15.43 -1.11 14.84
CA THR A 133 15.97 -2.43 15.18
C THR A 133 15.61 -3.41 14.05
N PRO A 134 16.39 -3.45 12.96
CA PRO A 134 16.14 -4.42 11.88
C PRO A 134 16.61 -5.83 12.26
N ILE A 135 16.18 -6.85 11.50
CA ILE A 135 16.82 -8.17 11.52
C ILE A 135 18.33 -8.01 11.30
N SER A 136 19.12 -8.80 12.04
CA SER A 136 20.58 -8.81 11.95
C SER A 136 21.04 -9.27 10.56
N ALA A 137 22.28 -8.96 10.19
CA ALA A 137 22.80 -9.32 8.87
C ALA A 137 22.87 -10.85 8.68
N GLU A 138 23.14 -11.58 9.76
CA GLU A 138 23.26 -13.04 9.80
C GLU A 138 21.92 -13.74 9.62
N GLU A 139 20.83 -13.13 10.10
CA GLU A 139 19.47 -13.69 10.02
C GLU A 139 18.67 -13.18 8.81
N ASN A 140 19.16 -12.17 8.10
CA ASN A 140 18.43 -11.45 7.05
C ASN A 140 18.07 -12.31 5.84
N GLU A 141 18.73 -13.46 5.66
CA GLU A 141 18.32 -14.41 4.64
C GLU A 141 16.96 -15.00 5.01
N ASP A 142 16.81 -15.58 6.20
CA ASP A 142 15.63 -16.36 6.60
C ASP A 142 14.50 -15.53 7.21
N PHE A 143 14.82 -14.38 7.80
CA PHE A 143 13.87 -13.55 8.52
C PHE A 143 13.66 -12.19 7.86
N THR A 144 12.47 -11.65 8.07
CA THR A 144 12.10 -10.30 7.62
C THR A 144 11.17 -9.64 8.64
N HIS A 145 10.88 -8.36 8.42
CA HIS A 145 9.90 -7.57 9.15
C HIS A 145 8.89 -6.98 8.17
N PHE A 146 7.68 -6.65 8.65
CA PHE A 146 6.79 -5.76 7.91
C PHE A 146 7.48 -4.41 7.70
N TYR A 147 7.73 -4.03 6.45
CA TYR A 147 8.49 -2.82 6.15
C TYR A 147 7.82 -1.54 6.67
N ARG A 148 6.55 -1.34 6.32
CA ARG A 148 5.72 -0.22 6.80
C ARG A 148 4.27 -0.47 6.47
N TRP A 149 3.43 -0.44 7.48
CA TRP A 149 1.99 -0.40 7.29
C TRP A 149 1.54 1.02 6.94
N HIS A 150 0.69 1.16 5.94
CA HIS A 150 0.20 2.45 5.49
C HIS A 150 -1.06 2.29 4.64
N ILE A 151 -1.71 3.42 4.36
CA ILE A 151 -2.57 3.56 3.18
C ILE A 151 -1.84 4.43 2.17
N ASP A 152 -2.13 4.23 0.88
CA ASP A 152 -1.59 5.10 -0.15
C ASP A 152 -2.16 6.50 0.01
N SER A 153 -1.32 7.52 0.14
CA SER A 153 -1.71 8.92 0.01
C SER A 153 -0.48 9.79 0.08
N ALA A 154 -0.36 10.82 -0.77
CA ALA A 154 0.61 11.88 -0.55
C ALA A 154 0.39 12.66 0.75
N MET A 155 -0.84 12.61 1.29
CA MET A 155 -1.30 13.35 2.48
C MET A 155 -0.87 14.80 2.41
N TYR A 156 -1.64 15.65 1.73
CA TYR A 156 -1.60 17.12 1.72
C TYR A 156 -2.43 17.64 0.55
N ASN A 157 -1.82 17.94 -0.60
CA ASN A 157 -2.51 18.43 -1.81
C ASN A 157 -3.42 17.41 -2.49
N LEU A 158 -3.21 16.11 -2.21
CA LEU A 158 -3.94 15.02 -2.85
C LEU A 158 -4.71 14.26 -1.78
N ASP A 159 -5.99 13.97 -2.05
CA ASP A 159 -6.78 13.08 -1.23
C ASP A 159 -6.27 11.64 -1.36
N PRO A 160 -6.43 10.82 -0.32
CA PRO A 160 -6.20 9.38 -0.46
C PRO A 160 -7.05 8.83 -1.62
N PRO A 161 -6.50 7.94 -2.45
CA PRO A 161 -7.25 7.35 -3.54
C PRO A 161 -8.43 6.53 -3.00
N LEU A 162 -9.49 6.41 -3.80
CA LEU A 162 -10.62 5.54 -3.47
C LEU A 162 -10.24 4.06 -3.55
N VAL A 163 -9.37 3.72 -4.50
CA VAL A 163 -8.88 2.36 -4.75
C VAL A 163 -7.43 2.40 -5.22
N THR A 164 -6.67 1.33 -4.94
CA THR A 164 -5.35 1.08 -5.53
C THR A 164 -5.40 -0.22 -6.32
N SER A 165 -4.86 -0.23 -7.53
CA SER A 165 -4.70 -1.44 -8.34
C SER A 165 -3.23 -1.84 -8.39
N LEU A 166 -2.95 -3.14 -8.21
CA LEU A 166 -1.62 -3.74 -8.32
C LEU A 166 -1.66 -4.87 -9.34
N LEU A 167 -0.74 -4.84 -10.31
CA LEU A 167 -0.57 -5.91 -11.30
C LEU A 167 0.68 -6.73 -10.97
N ALA A 168 0.51 -8.04 -10.78
CA ALA A 168 1.61 -8.97 -10.61
C ALA A 168 2.16 -9.39 -11.98
N VAL A 169 3.27 -8.76 -12.40
CA VAL A 169 3.96 -9.05 -13.67
C VAL A 169 4.87 -10.27 -13.53
N GLN A 170 5.78 -10.21 -12.56
CA GLN A 170 6.72 -11.29 -12.25
C GLN A 170 6.87 -11.39 -10.74
N VAL A 171 6.53 -12.56 -10.20
CA VAL A 171 6.61 -12.84 -8.76
C VAL A 171 7.74 -13.85 -8.48
N PRO A 172 8.54 -13.65 -7.42
CA PRO A 172 9.53 -14.64 -7.00
C PRO A 172 8.89 -16.01 -6.72
N LYS A 173 9.62 -17.08 -7.01
CA LYS A 173 9.20 -18.46 -6.73
C LYS A 173 10.24 -19.16 -5.85
N GLY A 174 9.78 -20.14 -5.07
CA GLY A 174 10.66 -20.99 -4.27
C GLY A 174 10.72 -20.55 -2.81
N ARG A 175 11.85 -19.95 -2.42
CA ARG A 175 12.19 -19.64 -1.03
C ARG A 175 11.13 -18.76 -0.35
N ARG A 176 10.96 -18.98 0.95
CA ARG A 176 10.06 -18.25 1.85
C ARG A 176 10.88 -17.65 2.99
N GLN A 177 10.28 -16.72 3.73
CA GLN A 177 10.88 -16.11 4.91
C GLN A 177 9.91 -16.15 6.08
N THR A 178 10.44 -16.09 7.30
CA THR A 178 9.65 -15.87 8.50
C THR A 178 9.61 -14.38 8.80
N CYS A 179 8.43 -13.77 8.70
CA CYS A 179 8.20 -12.41 9.19
C CYS A 179 8.07 -12.44 10.71
N ARG A 180 8.97 -11.78 11.44
CA ARG A 180 8.86 -11.62 12.90
C ARG A 180 8.23 -10.27 13.22
N TYR A 181 7.40 -10.23 14.26
CA TYR A 181 6.81 -8.97 14.72
C TYR A 181 7.80 -8.19 15.60
N ASP A 182 8.62 -8.91 16.39
CA ASP A 182 9.66 -8.34 17.26
C ASP A 182 9.15 -7.18 18.14
N ASP A 183 7.90 -7.29 18.61
CA ASP A 183 7.21 -6.33 19.48
C ASP A 183 6.87 -6.87 20.88
N GLY A 184 7.48 -8.01 21.25
CA GLY A 184 7.31 -8.68 22.53
C GLY A 184 6.24 -9.78 22.55
N THR A 185 5.45 -9.92 21.49
CA THR A 185 4.43 -10.97 21.34
C THR A 185 5.02 -12.36 21.02
N ASN A 186 6.22 -12.38 20.42
CA ASN A 186 6.81 -13.55 19.73
C ASN A 186 5.99 -14.04 18.53
N ASP A 187 5.09 -13.21 17.99
CA ASP A 187 4.32 -13.56 16.81
C ASP A 187 5.21 -13.63 15.57
N THR A 188 4.91 -14.61 14.72
CA THR A 188 5.61 -14.86 13.45
C THR A 188 4.64 -15.25 12.35
N LEU A 189 5.03 -14.99 11.10
CA LEU A 189 4.26 -15.34 9.91
C LEU A 189 5.16 -15.88 8.80
N ASP A 190 4.87 -17.06 8.29
CA ASP A 190 5.56 -17.61 7.10
C ASP A 190 5.04 -16.92 5.83
N VAL A 191 5.93 -16.27 5.08
CA VAL A 191 5.60 -15.43 3.92
C VAL A 191 6.42 -15.77 2.67
N PRO A 192 5.82 -15.73 1.47
CA PRO A 192 6.61 -15.69 0.24
C PRO A 192 7.42 -14.39 0.14
N LEU A 193 8.47 -14.39 -0.69
CA LEU A 193 9.24 -13.19 -0.99
C LEU A 193 8.38 -12.15 -1.73
N GLY A 194 8.53 -10.87 -1.37
CA GLY A 194 7.83 -9.75 -2.03
C GLY A 194 6.33 -9.71 -1.76
N THR A 195 5.87 -10.31 -0.67
CA THR A 195 4.44 -10.36 -0.31
C THR A 195 3.92 -9.01 0.17
N THR A 196 2.71 -8.66 -0.25
CA THR A 196 1.94 -7.55 0.31
C THR A 196 0.94 -8.09 1.34
N ALA A 197 0.96 -7.54 2.55
CA ALA A 197 -0.02 -7.84 3.58
C ALA A 197 -1.10 -6.75 3.64
N PHE A 198 -2.33 -7.16 3.93
CA PHE A 198 -3.48 -6.27 4.11
C PHE A 198 -4.10 -6.53 5.49
N PHE A 199 -4.69 -5.49 6.09
CA PHE A 199 -5.51 -5.61 7.29
C PHE A 199 -6.83 -4.86 7.08
N SER A 200 -7.88 -5.30 7.77
CA SER A 200 -9.19 -4.66 7.69
C SER A 200 -9.31 -3.55 8.73
N GLY A 201 -9.54 -2.32 8.27
CA GLY A 201 -9.87 -1.20 9.15
C GLY A 201 -11.23 -1.37 9.84
N TYR A 202 -12.20 -2.02 9.18
CA TYR A 202 -13.49 -2.37 9.79
C TYR A 202 -13.28 -3.35 10.95
N ARG A 203 -12.52 -4.42 10.72
CA ARG A 203 -12.23 -5.38 11.78
C ARG A 203 -11.47 -4.75 12.94
N LEU A 204 -10.48 -3.91 12.64
CA LEU A 204 -9.74 -3.16 13.65
C LEU A 204 -10.67 -2.29 14.50
N TYR A 205 -11.62 -1.59 13.86
CA TYR A 205 -12.62 -0.77 14.54
C TYR A 205 -13.54 -1.61 15.45
N ASP A 206 -14.00 -2.76 14.97
CA ASP A 206 -14.91 -3.63 15.72
C ASP A 206 -14.25 -4.27 16.95
N LEU A 207 -12.93 -4.45 16.91
CA LEU A 207 -12.14 -4.97 18.02
C LEU A 207 -11.95 -3.96 19.17
N LEU A 208 -12.19 -2.67 18.92
CA LEU A 208 -12.12 -1.64 19.95
C LEU A 208 -13.28 -1.77 20.95
N SER A 209 -12.98 -1.48 22.22
CA SER A 209 -14.00 -1.24 23.25
C SER A 209 -14.87 -0.03 22.91
N GLU A 210 -16.05 0.10 23.53
CA GLU A 210 -16.92 1.25 23.28
C GLU A 210 -16.29 2.58 23.73
N GLU A 211 -15.46 2.57 24.78
CA GLU A 211 -14.69 3.75 25.20
C GLU A 211 -13.67 4.16 24.15
N GLU A 212 -12.89 3.21 23.62
CA GLU A 212 -11.97 3.46 22.52
C GLU A 212 -12.73 3.93 21.28
N LYS A 213 -13.85 3.30 20.91
CA LYS A 213 -14.71 3.73 19.80
C LYS A 213 -15.23 5.15 19.98
N HIS A 214 -15.55 5.57 21.20
CA HIS A 214 -15.93 6.95 21.48
C HIS A 214 -14.73 7.87 21.23
N PHE A 215 -13.58 7.58 21.86
CA PHE A 215 -12.35 8.33 21.68
C PHE A 215 -12.00 8.51 20.21
N VAL A 216 -11.97 7.43 19.43
CA VAL A 216 -11.60 7.48 18.01
C VAL A 216 -12.55 8.33 17.18
N ARG A 217 -13.87 8.24 17.43
CA ARG A 217 -14.90 9.00 16.71
C ARG A 217 -14.84 10.49 17.02
N THR A 218 -14.33 10.86 18.20
CA THR A 218 -14.23 12.26 18.64
C THR A 218 -12.86 12.89 18.39
N SER A 219 -11.85 12.08 18.09
CA SER A 219 -10.49 12.53 17.81
C SER A 219 -10.28 12.88 16.34
N LYS A 220 -9.36 13.80 16.09
CA LYS A 220 -8.88 14.16 14.75
C LYS A 220 -7.38 13.95 14.68
N VAL A 221 -6.91 13.53 13.51
CA VAL A 221 -5.49 13.40 13.24
C VAL A 221 -5.04 14.50 12.29
N GLU A 222 -3.99 15.22 12.68
CA GLU A 222 -3.29 16.17 11.83
C GLU A 222 -1.99 15.55 11.32
N TYR A 223 -1.84 15.53 9.99
CA TYR A 223 -0.61 15.07 9.35
C TYR A 223 0.37 16.22 9.20
N ALA A 224 1.65 15.94 9.45
CA ALA A 224 2.72 16.88 9.16
C ALA A 224 2.75 17.22 7.66
N PRO A 225 3.10 18.46 7.28
CA PRO A 225 3.28 18.82 5.88
C PRO A 225 4.39 17.97 5.26
N HIS A 226 4.19 17.52 4.03
CA HIS A 226 5.14 16.65 3.30
C HIS A 226 5.61 15.45 4.15
N PRO A 227 4.71 14.59 4.63
CA PRO A 227 5.01 13.65 5.72
C PRO A 227 6.15 12.69 5.41
N TYR A 228 6.32 12.30 4.13
CA TYR A 228 7.42 11.44 3.67
C TYR A 228 8.79 12.12 3.65
N ILE A 229 8.84 13.44 3.63
CA ILE A 229 10.07 14.23 3.79
C ILE A 229 10.30 14.50 5.27
N TRP A 230 9.25 14.88 6.01
CA TRP A 230 9.28 15.13 7.45
C TRP A 230 9.86 13.95 8.23
N MET A 231 9.39 12.73 7.96
CA MET A 231 9.86 11.53 8.64
C MET A 231 11.15 10.91 8.06
N SER A 232 11.80 11.55 7.07
CA SER A 232 12.87 10.91 6.27
C SER A 232 14.07 10.41 7.07
N LYS A 233 14.35 11.04 8.22
CA LYS A 233 15.43 10.65 9.15
C LYS A 233 14.96 9.77 10.30
N ALA A 234 13.64 9.71 10.55
CA ALA A 234 13.07 8.93 11.61
C ALA A 234 13.07 7.43 11.27
N LYS A 235 12.91 6.58 12.29
CA LYS A 235 12.97 5.12 12.15
C LYS A 235 11.67 4.47 12.57
N SER A 236 11.27 3.44 11.84
CA SER A 236 10.09 2.62 12.15
C SER A 236 10.37 1.63 13.28
N ARG A 237 9.29 1.21 13.96
CA ARG A 237 9.30 0.04 14.85
C ARG A 237 9.50 -1.25 14.05
N SER A 238 9.92 -2.32 14.73
CA SER A 238 10.20 -3.63 14.12
C SER A 238 9.00 -4.22 13.38
N ASN A 239 7.79 -4.09 13.93
CA ASN A 239 6.55 -4.55 13.30
C ASN A 239 6.00 -3.62 12.19
N GLY A 240 6.73 -2.54 11.85
CA GLY A 240 6.30 -1.58 10.83
C GLY A 240 5.13 -0.68 11.25
N LEU A 241 4.64 -0.79 12.50
CA LEU A 241 3.52 -0.01 13.04
C LEU A 241 4.01 1.30 13.67
N GLY A 242 4.06 2.35 12.85
CA GLY A 242 4.42 3.69 13.26
C GLY A 242 5.92 3.93 13.41
N ILE A 243 6.25 5.17 13.77
CA ILE A 243 7.62 5.70 13.85
C ILE A 243 8.03 5.85 15.32
N VAL A 244 9.30 5.64 15.61
CA VAL A 244 9.90 5.89 16.93
C VAL A 244 10.13 7.40 17.07
N SER A 245 9.49 8.01 18.06
CA SER A 245 9.65 9.43 18.38
C SER A 245 10.97 9.67 19.11
N GLU A 246 11.98 10.12 18.39
CA GLU A 246 13.33 10.44 18.91
C GLU A 246 13.78 11.85 18.54
N GLY A 247 12.86 12.70 18.06
CA GLY A 247 13.17 14.07 17.62
C GLY A 247 14.05 14.10 16.37
N LEU A 248 13.94 13.07 15.53
CA LEU A 248 14.70 12.96 14.27
C LEU A 248 13.93 13.49 13.07
N GLU A 249 12.63 13.73 13.23
CA GLU A 249 11.78 14.35 12.25
C GLU A 249 12.29 15.75 11.90
N LEU A 250 12.15 16.16 10.64
CA LEU A 250 12.60 17.48 10.20
C LEU A 250 11.78 18.59 10.85
N ALA A 251 12.44 19.72 11.16
CA ALA A 251 11.75 20.92 11.58
C ALA A 251 10.97 21.55 10.40
N GLU A 252 9.97 22.39 10.69
CA GLU A 252 9.10 22.97 9.66
C GLU A 252 9.87 23.81 8.64
N GLU A 253 10.90 24.53 9.11
CA GLU A 253 11.82 25.33 8.30
C GLU A 253 12.65 24.52 7.29
N ASP A 254 12.85 23.23 7.53
CA ASP A 254 13.59 22.33 6.64
C ASP A 254 12.68 21.67 5.57
N LEU A 255 11.37 21.84 5.71
CA LEU A 255 10.37 21.30 4.79
C LEU A 255 10.15 22.23 3.59
N PRO A 256 9.74 21.68 2.43
CA PRO A 256 9.27 22.53 1.34
C PRO A 256 8.11 23.43 1.83
N PRO A 257 7.98 24.66 1.29
CA PRO A 257 6.92 25.57 1.69
C PRO A 257 5.54 24.91 1.70
N SER A 258 4.80 25.12 2.78
CA SER A 258 3.45 24.61 2.97
C SER A 258 2.48 25.77 3.30
N SER A 259 1.19 25.54 3.11
CA SER A 259 0.09 26.46 3.37
C SER A 259 -0.76 25.83 4.46
N PRO A 260 -1.04 26.53 5.57
CA PRO A 260 -1.84 26.01 6.68
C PRO A 260 -3.24 25.55 6.27
N THR A 261 -3.79 26.12 5.20
CA THR A 261 -5.12 25.75 4.65
C THR A 261 -5.18 24.35 4.04
N ARG A 262 -4.05 23.66 3.92
CA ARG A 262 -3.91 22.36 3.26
C ARG A 262 -3.58 21.23 4.23
N SER A 263 -3.47 21.52 5.53
CA SER A 263 -3.44 20.50 6.58
C SER A 263 -4.72 19.68 6.53
N LYS A 264 -4.58 18.35 6.53
CA LYS A 264 -5.71 17.43 6.49
C LYS A 264 -6.01 16.90 7.88
N TYR A 265 -7.25 17.14 8.32
CA TYR A 265 -7.84 16.51 9.49
C TYR A 265 -8.66 15.31 9.04
N ILE A 266 -8.28 14.11 9.49
CA ILE A 266 -9.02 12.88 9.16
C ILE A 266 -9.59 12.27 10.47
N PRO A 267 -10.85 11.80 10.47
CA PRO A 267 -11.42 11.05 11.60
C PRO A 267 -10.67 9.74 11.87
N TRP A 268 -10.37 9.42 13.13
CA TRP A 268 -9.76 8.15 13.54
C TRP A 268 -10.83 7.04 13.70
N PRO A 269 -10.53 5.74 13.49
CA PRO A 269 -9.26 5.12 13.08
C PRO A 269 -9.15 4.91 11.56
N GLY A 270 -10.07 5.50 10.80
CA GLY A 270 -10.03 5.39 9.35
C GLY A 270 -8.87 6.19 8.80
N LYS A 271 -7.78 5.49 8.40
CA LYS A 271 -6.70 5.95 7.49
C LYS A 271 -5.33 6.29 8.10
N THR A 272 -4.93 5.68 9.21
CA THR A 272 -3.75 6.16 9.95
C THR A 272 -2.74 5.08 10.26
N GLN A 273 -1.71 4.99 9.42
CA GLN A 273 -0.39 4.43 9.75
C GLN A 273 0.75 5.24 9.10
N SER A 274 0.58 6.56 9.05
CA SER A 274 1.61 7.53 8.67
C SER A 274 1.82 8.44 9.88
N PRO A 275 3.05 8.94 10.13
CA PRO A 275 3.35 9.60 11.39
C PRO A 275 2.51 10.86 11.50
N ALA A 276 1.76 10.93 12.59
CA ALA A 276 0.96 12.06 12.95
C ALA A 276 1.41 12.54 14.32
N ASN A 277 1.37 13.84 14.52
CA ASN A 277 1.49 14.40 15.85
C ASN A 277 0.15 14.19 16.56
N TRP A 278 0.19 13.51 17.69
CA TRP A 278 -0.98 13.34 18.55
C TRP A 278 -1.12 14.62 19.37
N GLN A 279 -2.22 15.35 19.17
CA GLN A 279 -2.70 16.38 20.09
C GLN A 279 -3.93 15.86 20.80
#